data_AF-A0A1V6A2E8-F1
#
_entry.id   AF-A0A1V6A2E8-F1
#
_cell.length_a   1.000
_cell.length_b   1.000
_cell.length_c   1.000
_cell.angle_alpha   90.00
_cell.angle_beta   90.00
_cell.angle_gamma   90.00
#
_symmetry.space_group_name_H-M   'P 1'
#
loop_
_entity.id
_entity.type
_entity.pdbx_description
1 polymer ?
#
loop_
_entity_poly.entity_id
_entity_poly.type
_entity_poly.pdbx_seq_one_letter_code
_entity_poly.pdbx_strand_id
1 'polypeptide(L)'
;MIKKNRKKAFSLVEILVVIVMISAGILPIYSLIHSGQKRISRADTRILATLFGTSAIELARTLGYDKAQRMVNDEDYQELVATAAKNGFEMEMEQVLHKVEPIPKNATEMYLLRIKITVAPKNRSAIPETAEVPTFMTILTDPRYSYY
;
A
#
# COMPACT_ATOMS: atom_id res chain seq x y z
N MET A 1 -70.78 -16.13 32.08
CA MET A 1 -69.81 -17.14 31.60
C MET A 1 -68.74 -16.45 30.75
N ILE A 2 -67.63 -16.00 31.37
CA ILE A 2 -66.58 -15.24 30.68
C ILE A 2 -65.50 -16.23 30.22
N LYS A 3 -65.39 -16.46 28.91
CA LYS A 3 -64.28 -17.23 28.32
C LYS A 3 -62.99 -16.45 28.53
N LYS A 4 -62.21 -16.87 29.52
CA LYS A 4 -60.89 -16.31 29.84
C LYS A 4 -59.94 -16.70 28.68
N ASN A 5 -59.68 -15.77 27.78
CA ASN A 5 -58.64 -15.90 26.75
C ASN A 5 -57.30 -16.20 27.44
N ARG A 6 -56.90 -17.48 27.47
CA ARG A 6 -55.56 -17.87 27.87
C ARG A 6 -54.61 -17.33 26.80
N LYS A 7 -54.00 -16.17 27.05
CA LYS A 7 -52.82 -15.74 26.30
C LYS A 7 -51.78 -16.86 26.45
N LYS A 8 -51.52 -17.61 25.38
CA LYS A 8 -50.46 -18.63 25.36
C LYS A 8 -49.13 -17.88 25.53
N ALA A 9 -48.53 -17.98 26.71
CA ALA A 9 -47.15 -17.55 26.90
C ALA A 9 -46.24 -18.54 26.18
N PHE A 10 -45.25 -18.03 25.44
CA PHE A 10 -44.25 -18.87 24.78
C PHE A 10 -43.49 -19.69 25.81
N SER A 11 -43.22 -20.96 25.49
CA SER A 11 -42.39 -21.80 26.35
C SER A 11 -40.96 -21.27 26.39
N LEU A 12 -40.27 -21.42 27.51
CA LEU A 12 -38.86 -21.03 27.66
C LEU A 12 -37.97 -21.73 26.61
N VAL A 13 -38.37 -22.93 26.20
CA VAL A 13 -37.73 -23.70 25.11
C VAL A 13 -37.95 -23.02 23.74
N GLU A 14 -39.15 -22.52 23.45
CA GLU A 14 -39.41 -21.80 22.18
C GLU A 14 -38.60 -20.52 22.09
N ILE A 15 -38.49 -19.77 23.21
CA ILE A 15 -37.67 -18.55 23.27
C ILE A 15 -36.19 -18.88 23.03
N LEU A 16 -35.69 -19.95 23.64
CA LEU A 16 -34.31 -20.40 23.45
C LEU A 16 -34.03 -20.82 22.00
N VAL A 17 -34.95 -21.57 21.38
CA VAL A 17 -34.82 -21.98 19.97
C VAL A 17 -34.76 -20.76 19.05
N VAL A 18 -35.60 -19.75 19.28
CA VAL A 18 -35.59 -18.51 18.50
C VAL A 18 -34.26 -17.76 18.69
N ILE A 19 -33.74 -17.63 19.91
CA ILE A 19 -32.45 -16.96 20.16
C ILE A 19 -31.29 -17.69 19.47
N VAL A 20 -31.25 -19.02 19.55
CA VAL A 20 -30.22 -19.83 18.90
C VAL A 20 -30.31 -19.70 17.38
N MET A 21 -31.53 -19.72 16.82
CA MET A 21 -31.74 -19.61 15.38
C MET A 21 -31.36 -18.21 14.84
N ILE A 22 -31.69 -17.15 15.58
CA ILE A 22 -31.26 -15.78 15.26
C ILE A 22 -29.73 -15.67 15.37
N SER A 23 -29.14 -16.20 16.43
CA SER A 23 -27.68 -16.16 16.64
C SER A 23 -26.92 -16.92 15.54
N ALA A 24 -27.41 -18.10 15.14
CA ALA A 24 -26.84 -18.90 14.06
C ALA A 24 -26.92 -18.19 12.70
N GLY A 25 -27.95 -17.36 12.47
CA GLY A 25 -28.07 -16.54 11.25
C GLY A 25 -27.18 -15.30 11.25
N ILE A 26 -27.02 -14.64 12.40
CA ILE A 26 -26.28 -13.36 12.52
C ILE A 26 -24.77 -13.58 12.55
N LEU A 27 -24.28 -14.64 13.21
CA LEU A 27 -22.85 -14.89 13.41
C LEU A 27 -22.05 -15.00 12.09
N PRO A 28 -22.52 -15.72 11.06
CA PRO A 28 -21.84 -15.77 9.76
C PRO A 28 -21.76 -14.40 9.07
N ILE A 29 -22.79 -13.57 9.20
CA ILE A 29 -22.85 -12.22 8.59
C ILE A 29 -21.79 -11.31 9.21
N TYR A 30 -21.68 -11.29 10.55
CA TYR A 30 -20.65 -10.52 11.23
C TYR A 30 -19.23 -10.96 10.84
N SER A 31 -19.00 -12.27 10.73
CA SER A 31 -17.71 -12.82 10.29
C SER A 31 -17.34 -12.37 8.87
N LEU A 32 -18.32 -12.37 7.95
CA LEU A 32 -18.16 -11.88 6.58
C LEU A 32 -17.90 -10.38 6.51
N ILE A 33 -18.64 -9.57 7.28
CA ILE A 33 -18.44 -8.12 7.33
C ILE A 33 -17.04 -7.79 7.85
N HIS A 34 -16.63 -8.42 8.95
CA HIS A 34 -15.32 -8.15 9.55
C HIS A 34 -14.16 -8.60 8.64
N SER A 35 -14.27 -9.78 8.03
CA SER A 35 -13.26 -10.27 7.09
C SER A 35 -13.25 -9.48 5.78
N GLY A 36 -14.40 -9.01 5.30
CA GLY A 36 -14.54 -8.13 4.14
C GLY A 36 -13.91 -6.75 4.38
N GLN A 37 -14.24 -6.09 5.50
CA GLN A 37 -13.63 -4.83 5.91
C GLN A 37 -12.11 -4.92 6.00
N LYS A 38 -11.58 -6.02 6.57
CA LYS A 38 -10.14 -6.26 6.64
C LYS A 38 -9.49 -6.37 5.26
N ARG A 39 -10.16 -7.02 4.29
CA ARG A 39 -9.66 -7.14 2.91
C ARG A 39 -9.69 -5.79 2.18
N ILE A 40 -10.76 -5.02 2.35
CA ILE A 40 -10.90 -3.68 1.75
C ILE A 40 -9.81 -2.75 2.27
N SER A 41 -9.65 -2.66 3.60
CA SER A 41 -8.61 -1.82 4.21
C SER A 41 -7.20 -2.16 3.73
N ARG A 42 -6.90 -3.45 3.51
CA ARG A 42 -5.62 -3.89 2.94
C ARG A 42 -5.46 -3.49 1.47
N ALA A 43 -6.51 -3.61 0.67
CA ALA A 43 -6.50 -3.18 -0.72
C ALA A 43 -6.27 -1.67 -0.82
N ASP A 44 -6.99 -0.88 -0.02
CA ASP A 44 -6.83 0.58 0.06
C ASP A 44 -5.41 0.96 0.47
N THR A 45 -4.85 0.27 1.46
CA THR A 45 -3.46 0.47 1.91
C THR A 45 -2.47 0.22 0.78
N ARG A 46 -2.67 -0.85 0.00
CA ARG A 46 -1.79 -1.18 -1.14
C ARG A 46 -1.91 -0.17 -2.27
N ILE A 47 -3.13 0.30 -2.56
CA ILE A 47 -3.38 1.31 -3.59
C ILE A 47 -2.68 2.62 -3.22
N LEU A 48 -2.82 3.08 -1.99
CA LEU A 48 -2.16 4.30 -1.51
C LEU A 48 -0.63 4.16 -1.53
N ALA A 49 -0.09 3.03 -1.05
CA ALA A 49 1.35 2.78 -1.13
C ALA A 49 1.86 2.79 -2.58
N THR A 50 1.08 2.23 -3.50
CA THR A 50 1.38 2.26 -4.95
C THR A 50 1.35 3.68 -5.50
N LEU A 51 0.34 4.47 -5.13
CA LEU A 51 0.24 5.86 -5.56
C LEU A 51 1.49 6.65 -5.15
N PHE A 52 1.86 6.63 -3.86
CA PHE A 52 3.05 7.33 -3.38
C PHE A 52 4.34 6.84 -4.06
N GLY A 53 4.50 5.53 -4.22
CA GLY A 53 5.68 4.96 -4.87
C GLY A 53 5.78 5.34 -6.35
N THR A 54 4.66 5.27 -7.09
CA THR A 54 4.61 5.67 -8.51
C THR A 54 4.83 7.16 -8.69
N SER A 55 4.24 8.02 -7.85
CA SER A 55 4.46 9.47 -7.89
C SER A 55 5.93 9.83 -7.68
N ALA A 56 6.62 9.18 -6.74
CA ALA A 56 8.04 9.42 -6.50
C ALA A 56 8.92 9.01 -7.69
N ILE A 57 8.58 7.90 -8.35
CA ILE A 57 9.29 7.43 -9.54
C ILE A 57 9.03 8.34 -10.75
N GLU A 58 7.80 8.78 -10.96
CA GLU A 58 7.47 9.71 -12.03
C GLU A 58 8.17 11.06 -11.81
N LEU A 59 8.20 11.56 -10.57
CA LEU A 59 8.98 12.75 -10.22
C LEU A 59 10.46 12.57 -10.58
N ALA A 60 11.07 11.44 -10.21
CA ALA A 60 12.45 11.14 -10.58
C ALA A 60 12.68 11.19 -12.10
N ARG A 61 11.74 10.63 -12.88
CA ARG A 61 11.81 10.64 -14.35
C ARG A 61 11.65 12.05 -14.92
N THR A 62 10.75 12.85 -14.37
CA THR A 62 10.54 14.25 -14.79
C THR A 62 11.73 15.14 -14.47
N LEU A 63 12.38 14.94 -13.32
CA LEU A 63 13.59 15.67 -12.93
C LEU A 63 14.78 15.35 -13.84
N GLY A 64 14.84 14.12 -14.35
CA GLY A 64 15.94 13.64 -15.18
C GLY A 64 17.21 13.36 -14.39
N TYR A 65 18.23 12.81 -15.06
CA TYR A 65 19.42 12.22 -14.41
C TYR A 65 20.11 13.15 -13.40
N ASP A 66 20.49 14.37 -13.81
CA ASP A 66 21.30 15.26 -12.97
C ASP A 66 20.55 15.73 -11.71
N LYS A 67 19.27 16.09 -11.83
CA LYS A 67 18.47 16.57 -10.70
C LYS A 67 18.00 15.42 -9.81
N ALA A 68 17.70 14.26 -10.39
CA ALA A 68 17.21 13.11 -9.64
C ALA A 68 18.24 12.57 -8.63
N GLN A 69 19.54 12.76 -8.86
CA GLN A 69 20.61 12.47 -7.88
C GLN A 69 20.48 13.26 -6.57
N ARG A 70 19.76 14.38 -6.60
CA ARG A 70 19.49 15.24 -5.44
C ARG A 70 18.01 15.29 -5.09
N MET A 71 17.20 14.37 -5.62
CA MET A 71 15.75 14.33 -5.42
C MET A 71 15.36 14.30 -3.94
N VAL A 72 16.23 13.78 -3.05
CA VAL A 72 15.96 13.80 -1.60
C VAL A 72 15.78 15.22 -1.05
N ASN A 73 16.36 16.24 -1.70
CA ASN A 73 16.25 17.64 -1.29
C ASN A 73 15.24 18.42 -2.13
N ASP A 74 14.52 17.76 -3.04
CA ASP A 74 13.52 18.37 -3.90
C ASP A 74 12.23 18.65 -3.10
N GLU A 75 11.63 19.82 -3.32
CA GLU A 75 10.47 20.29 -2.56
C GLU A 75 9.26 19.38 -2.80
N ASP A 76 9.01 19.00 -4.05
CA ASP A 76 7.88 18.12 -4.42
C ASP A 76 8.05 16.73 -3.80
N TYR A 77 9.30 16.23 -3.74
CA TYR A 77 9.59 14.97 -3.08
C TYR A 77 9.36 15.05 -1.57
N GLN A 78 9.78 16.13 -0.92
CA GLN A 78 9.57 16.34 0.52
C GLN A 78 8.07 16.48 0.86
N GLU A 79 7.30 17.18 0.03
CA GLU A 79 5.84 17.25 0.19
C GLU A 79 5.19 15.87 0.04
N LEU A 80 5.65 15.06 -0.93
CA LEU A 80 5.18 13.70 -1.13
C LEU A 80 5.44 12.81 0.10
N VAL A 81 6.66 12.88 0.65
CA VAL A 81 7.04 12.16 1.88
C VAL A 81 6.22 12.62 3.08
N ALA A 82 6.01 13.92 3.25
CA ALA A 82 5.17 14.48 4.32
C ALA A 82 3.71 14.03 4.19
N THR A 83 3.18 14.01 2.96
CA THR A 83 1.82 13.55 2.67
C THR A 83 1.68 12.05 2.94
N ALA A 84 2.65 11.23 2.53
CA ALA A 84 2.68 9.81 2.85
C ALA A 84 2.73 9.58 4.37
N ALA A 85 3.56 10.34 5.09
CA ALA A 85 3.67 10.30 6.55
C ALA A 85 2.35 10.64 7.26
N LYS A 86 1.62 11.64 6.77
CA LYS A 86 0.28 12.02 7.26
C LYS A 86 -0.76 10.93 7.02
N ASN A 87 -0.62 10.17 5.93
CA ASN A 87 -1.48 9.04 5.58
C ASN A 87 -1.03 7.71 6.22
N GLY A 88 -0.05 7.74 7.13
CA GLY A 88 0.41 6.56 7.87
C GLY A 88 1.41 5.69 7.12
N PHE A 89 2.06 6.22 6.10
CA PHE A 89 3.12 5.54 5.34
C PHE A 89 4.50 6.14 5.64
N GLU A 90 5.52 5.34 5.41
CA GLU A 90 6.93 5.70 5.45
C GLU A 90 7.50 5.40 4.08
N MET A 91 8.24 6.37 3.54
CA MET A 91 8.87 6.28 2.23
C MET A 91 10.37 6.30 2.43
N GLU A 92 11.03 5.29 1.89
CA GLU A 92 12.49 5.18 1.88
C GLU A 92 12.98 5.24 0.44
N MET A 93 14.05 5.99 0.22
CA MET A 93 14.68 6.10 -1.08
C MET A 93 16.13 5.68 -1.02
N GLU A 94 16.50 4.79 -1.94
CA GLU A 94 17.87 4.42 -2.22
C GLU A 94 18.25 4.92 -3.62
N GLN A 95 19.36 5.65 -3.72
CA GLN A 95 19.91 6.11 -4.98
C GLN A 95 21.30 5.51 -5.17
N VAL A 96 21.53 4.83 -6.30
CA VAL A 96 22.81 4.19 -6.60
C VAL A 96 23.23 4.48 -8.03
N LEU A 97 24.44 5.01 -8.18
CA LEU A 97 25.11 5.15 -9.47
C LEU A 97 25.80 3.83 -9.81
N HIS A 98 25.38 3.21 -10.91
CA HIS A 98 25.97 1.99 -11.44
C HIS A 98 26.80 2.33 -12.68
N LYS A 99 28.09 1.98 -12.63
CA LYS A 99 28.93 2.02 -13.83
C LYS A 99 28.50 0.90 -14.78
N VAL A 100 28.33 1.22 -16.05
CA VAL A 100 27.99 0.25 -17.08
C VAL A 100 29.26 -0.49 -17.49
N GLU A 101 29.28 -1.80 -17.28
CA GLU A 101 30.35 -2.69 -17.70
C GLU A 101 29.77 -3.90 -18.43
N PRO A 102 30.40 -4.37 -19.53
CA PRO A 102 31.61 -3.85 -20.17
C PRO A 102 31.36 -2.58 -21.00
N ILE A 103 32.33 -1.68 -21.02
CA ILE A 103 32.28 -0.45 -21.84
C ILE A 103 32.65 -0.81 -23.30
N PRO A 104 31.84 -0.43 -24.31
CA PRO A 104 32.19 -0.63 -25.72
C PRO A 104 33.54 0.00 -26.10
N LYS A 105 34.25 -0.58 -27.07
CA LYS A 105 35.54 -0.02 -27.54
C LYS A 105 35.33 1.42 -28.03
N ASN A 106 36.09 2.36 -27.49
CA ASN A 106 36.05 3.82 -27.74
C ASN A 106 34.87 4.59 -27.09
N ALA A 107 34.09 3.98 -26.20
CA ALA A 107 33.06 4.70 -25.45
C ALA A 107 33.63 5.34 -24.17
N THR A 108 33.12 6.52 -23.82
CA THR A 108 33.35 7.13 -22.50
C THR A 108 32.68 6.30 -21.40
N GLU A 109 33.21 6.34 -20.17
CA GLU A 109 32.63 5.60 -19.04
C GLU A 109 31.17 5.95 -18.85
N MET A 110 30.22 5.01 -18.89
CA MET A 110 28.78 5.29 -18.77
C MET A 110 28.27 4.97 -17.35
N TYR A 111 27.41 5.84 -16.81
CA TYR A 111 26.77 5.65 -15.50
C TYR A 111 25.25 5.65 -15.61
N LEU A 112 24.61 4.71 -14.91
CA LEU A 112 23.16 4.62 -14.74
C LEU A 112 22.80 5.03 -13.32
N LEU A 113 21.82 5.91 -13.16
CA LEU A 113 21.27 6.22 -11.86
C LEU A 113 20.08 5.31 -11.59
N ARG A 114 20.21 4.40 -10.64
CA ARG A 114 19.12 3.58 -10.13
C ARG A 114 18.50 4.27 -8.93
N ILE A 115 17.21 4.58 -9.02
CA ILE A 115 16.41 5.07 -7.88
C ILE A 115 15.44 3.98 -7.50
N LYS A 116 15.46 3.59 -6.23
CA LYS A 116 14.55 2.64 -5.62
C LYS A 116 13.77 3.35 -4.52
N ILE A 117 12.45 3.23 -4.56
CA ILE A 117 11.52 3.78 -3.58
C ILE A 117 10.79 2.63 -2.92
N THR A 118 10.84 2.55 -1.60
CA THR A 118 10.11 1.57 -0.80
C THR A 118 9.06 2.30 0.02
N VAL A 119 7.82 1.81 0.01
CA VAL A 119 6.69 2.43 0.71
C VAL A 119 6.06 1.43 1.68
N ALA A 120 6.22 1.67 2.97
CA ALA A 120 5.70 0.81 4.03
C ALA A 120 4.67 1.55 4.90
N PRO A 121 3.57 0.93 5.34
CA PRO A 121 2.74 1.55 6.37
C PRO A 121 3.44 1.49 7.74
N LYS A 122 3.33 2.57 8.51
CA LYS A 122 3.88 2.70 9.86
C LYS A 122 3.27 1.68 10.83
N ASN A 123 1.98 1.39 10.67
CA ASN A 123 1.27 0.43 11.50
C ASN A 123 1.31 -0.97 10.86
N ARG A 124 2.33 -1.77 11.26
CA ARG A 124 2.51 -3.16 10.82
C ARG A 124 1.31 -4.08 11.09
N SER A 125 0.40 -3.71 11.99
CA SER A 125 -0.82 -4.48 12.29
C SER A 125 -1.78 -4.63 11.10
N ALA A 126 -1.64 -3.83 10.03
CA ALA A 126 -2.43 -3.95 8.81
C ALA A 126 -1.86 -4.96 7.79
N ILE A 127 -0.56 -5.25 7.85
CA ILE A 127 0.16 -6.06 6.86
C ILE A 127 0.55 -7.41 7.48
N PRO A 128 0.18 -8.56 6.87
CA PRO A 128 0.74 -9.86 7.28
C PRO A 128 2.27 -9.83 7.23
N GLU A 129 2.99 -10.45 8.17
CA GLU A 129 4.47 -10.52 8.14
C GLU A 129 5.05 -11.04 6.81
N THR A 130 4.24 -11.75 6.02
CA THR A 130 4.59 -12.29 4.71
C THR A 130 4.33 -11.37 3.52
N ALA A 131 3.72 -10.19 3.73
CA ALA A 131 3.41 -9.29 2.62
C ALA A 131 4.63 -8.44 2.26
N GLU A 132 5.04 -8.55 1.00
CA GLU A 132 6.13 -7.78 0.43
C GLU A 132 5.84 -6.28 0.51
N VAL A 133 6.84 -5.52 0.96
CA VAL A 133 6.76 -4.06 1.00
C VAL A 133 6.82 -3.54 -0.43
N PRO A 134 5.81 -2.76 -0.89
CA PRO A 134 5.81 -2.18 -2.22
C PRO A 134 7.11 -1.44 -2.52
N THR A 135 7.81 -1.91 -3.55
CA THR A 135 9.10 -1.37 -3.97
C THR A 135 9.03 -1.03 -5.45
N PHE A 136 9.44 0.19 -5.77
CA PHE A 136 9.38 0.77 -7.10
C PHE A 136 10.79 1.16 -7.52
N MET A 137 11.11 0.97 -8.80
CA MET A 137 12.44 1.24 -9.32
C MET A 137 12.38 1.93 -10.67
N THR A 138 13.27 2.88 -10.87
CA THR A 138 13.55 3.46 -12.18
C THR A 138 15.05 3.58 -12.39
N ILE A 139 15.44 3.53 -13.65
CA ILE A 139 16.82 3.72 -14.09
C ILE A 139 16.83 4.94 -15.01
N LEU A 140 17.71 5.89 -14.72
CA LEU A 140 17.93 7.07 -15.53
C LEU A 140 19.31 6.98 -16.16
N THR A 141 19.37 7.22 -17.46
CA THR A 141 20.61 7.32 -18.23
C THR A 141 21.09 8.76 -18.22
N ASP A 142 22.39 8.98 -18.08
CA ASP A 142 22.95 10.31 -18.26
C ASP A 142 22.76 10.74 -19.73
N PRO A 143 22.11 11.90 -19.98
CA PRO A 143 21.81 12.39 -21.32
C PRO A 143 23.05 12.83 -22.11
N ARG A 144 24.21 12.99 -21.46
CA ARG A 144 25.47 13.37 -22.10
C ARG A 144 26.10 12.21 -22.87
N TYR A 145 25.59 10.99 -22.69
CA TYR A 145 25.97 9.84 -23.50
C TYR A 145 25.13 9.79 -24.77
N SER A 146 25.73 10.22 -25.87
CA SER A 146 25.29 9.91 -27.23
C SER A 146 26.12 8.74 -27.75
N TYR A 147 25.47 7.72 -28.32
CA TYR A 147 26.13 6.64 -29.08
C TYR A 147 26.58 7.09 -30.48
N TYR A 148 26.32 8.35 -30.84
CA TYR A 148 26.60 8.96 -32.14
C TYR A 148 27.65 10.05 -31.99
#